data_AF-A0A9P6WTY4-F1
#
_entry.id   AF-A0A9P6WTY4-F1
#
_cell.length_a   1.000
_cell.length_b   1.000
_cell.length_c   1.000
_cell.angle_alpha   90.00
_cell.angle_beta   90.00
_cell.angle_gamma   90.00
#
_symmetry.space_group_name_H-M   'P 1'
#
loop_
_entity.id
_entity.type
_entity.pdbx_description
1 polymer ?
#
loop_
_entity_poly.entity_id
_entity_poly.type
_entity_poly.pdbx_seq_one_letter_code
_entity_poly.pdbx_strand_id
1 'polypeptide(L)'
;MHNFTVPSSLKVWIDHVVRVRSTFRITAEGKIGNLPDRPVYVAISSGGEFSGGAARQPDFLTPYLKHVLGTIGLHSVSFFSVEGTARGEAALQTARARAEAAIAAHPSLAGSAAAPGNSYSVQAYRAVGAHPARPRKLIRRRPDYLSVSH
;
A
#
# COMPACT_ATOMS: atom_id res chain seq x y z
N MET A 1 -10.07 9.53 -1.42
CA MET A 1 -10.87 8.83 -2.44
C MET A 1 -10.95 9.74 -3.64
N HIS A 2 -10.51 9.27 -4.80
CA HIS A 2 -10.60 10.02 -6.06
C HIS A 2 -11.54 9.26 -6.99
N ASN A 3 -12.59 9.93 -7.48
CA ASN A 3 -13.58 9.33 -8.38
C ASN A 3 -14.03 7.94 -7.91
N PHE A 4 -14.54 7.87 -6.67
CA PHE A 4 -15.10 6.65 -6.04
C PHE A 4 -14.09 5.54 -5.68
N THR A 5 -12.79 5.68 -5.99
CA THR A 5 -11.79 4.63 -5.75
C THR A 5 -10.40 5.17 -5.31
N VAL A 6 -9.38 4.32 -5.40
CA VAL A 6 -7.98 4.63 -5.07
C VAL A 6 -7.39 5.68 -6.03
N PRO A 7 -6.51 6.57 -5.54
CA PRO A 7 -5.73 7.45 -6.42
C PRO A 7 -4.84 6.66 -7.39
N SER A 8 -4.52 7.27 -8.54
CA SER A 8 -3.65 6.65 -9.57
C SER A 8 -2.27 6.27 -9.04
N SER A 9 -1.67 7.11 -8.18
CA SER A 9 -0.36 6.82 -7.55
C SER A 9 -0.41 5.57 -6.66
N LEU A 10 -1.48 5.40 -5.88
CA LEU A 10 -1.67 4.20 -5.07
C LEU A 10 -1.87 2.97 -5.97
N LYS A 11 -2.65 3.10 -7.05
CA LYS A 11 -2.83 2.01 -8.02
C LYS A 11 -1.51 1.56 -8.64
N VAL A 12 -0.63 2.50 -9.02
CA VAL A 12 0.71 2.19 -9.53
C VAL A 12 1.53 1.42 -8.49
N TRP A 13 1.52 1.84 -7.22
CA TRP A 13 2.20 1.11 -6.16
C TRP A 13 1.65 -0.32 -6.00
N ILE A 14 0.32 -0.49 -6.02
CA ILE A 14 -0.34 -1.80 -5.95
C ILE A 14 0.15 -2.70 -7.09
N ASP A 15 0.24 -2.19 -8.32
CA ASP A 15 0.70 -2.94 -9.50
C ASP A 15 2.17 -3.37 -9.40
N HIS A 16 2.99 -2.61 -8.66
CA HIS A 16 4.36 -3.01 -8.36
C HIS A 16 4.47 -4.06 -7.26
N VAL A 17 3.59 -4.04 -6.27
CA VAL A 17 3.63 -4.96 -5.13
C VAL A 17 2.95 -6.29 -5.42
N VAL A 18 1.82 -6.29 -6.12
CA VAL A 18 0.99 -7.48 -6.34
C VAL A 18 1.51 -8.22 -7.57
N ARG A 19 2.49 -9.10 -7.36
CA ARG A 19 3.25 -9.78 -8.42
C ARG A 19 3.32 -11.29 -8.22
N VAL A 20 3.06 -12.01 -9.32
CA VAL A 20 3.17 -13.46 -9.36
C VAL A 20 4.60 -13.91 -9.05
N ARG A 21 4.75 -15.01 -8.30
CA ARG A 21 6.02 -15.55 -7.79
C ARG A 21 6.75 -14.62 -6.79
N SER A 22 6.15 -13.49 -6.42
CA SER A 22 6.66 -12.60 -5.37
C SER A 22 5.69 -12.60 -4.18
N THR A 23 4.58 -11.87 -4.29
CA THR A 23 3.61 -11.70 -3.20
C THR A 23 2.41 -12.64 -3.30
N PHE A 24 2.22 -13.28 -4.45
CA PHE A 24 1.29 -14.40 -4.61
C PHE A 24 1.81 -15.41 -5.64
N ARG A 25 1.24 -16.61 -5.66
CA ARG A 25 1.45 -17.64 -6.69
C ARG A 25 0.13 -18.09 -7.30
N ILE A 26 0.18 -18.64 -8.50
CA ILE A 26 -0.98 -19.21 -9.19
C ILE A 26 -0.91 -20.73 -9.06
N THR A 27 -2.04 -21.33 -8.71
CA THR A 27 -2.26 -22.77 -8.53
C THR A 27 -3.51 -23.19 -9.29
N ALA A 28 -3.81 -24.50 -9.33
CA ALA A 28 -5.03 -25.00 -9.97
C ALA A 28 -6.29 -24.47 -9.27
N GLU A 29 -6.19 -24.18 -7.96
CA GLU A 29 -7.25 -23.68 -7.09
C GLU A 29 -7.38 -22.14 -7.15
N GLY A 30 -6.50 -21.46 -7.90
CA GLY A 30 -6.49 -20.00 -8.06
C GLY A 30 -5.22 -19.33 -7.51
N LYS A 31 -5.36 -18.06 -7.11
CA LYS A 31 -4.26 -17.25 -6.56
C LYS A 31 -4.11 -17.50 -5.07
N ILE A 32 -2.90 -17.85 -4.62
CA ILE A 32 -2.57 -18.03 -3.21
C ILE A 32 -1.56 -16.96 -2.80
N GLY A 33 -1.89 -16.19 -1.76
CA GLY A 33 -1.00 -15.19 -1.16
C GLY A 33 0.24 -15.82 -0.54
N ASN A 34 1.36 -15.11 -0.61
CA ASN A 34 2.63 -15.55 -0.01
C ASN A 34 2.97 -14.80 1.28
N LEU A 35 2.28 -13.69 1.59
CA LEU A 35 2.53 -12.93 2.80
C LEU A 35 1.79 -13.55 3.97
N PRO A 36 2.41 -13.69 5.15
CA PRO A 36 1.69 -14.01 6.37
C PRO A 36 0.73 -12.87 6.70
N ASP A 37 -0.47 -13.23 7.18
CA ASP A 37 -1.46 -12.25 7.59
C ASP A 37 -0.95 -11.41 8.78
N ARG A 38 -1.34 -10.14 8.79
CA ARG A 38 -0.97 -9.16 9.81
C ARG A 38 -1.93 -7.98 9.77
N PRO A 39 -2.07 -7.22 10.87
CA PRO A 39 -2.89 -6.02 10.87
C PRO A 39 -2.45 -5.02 9.80
N VAL A 40 -3.39 -4.61 8.95
CA VAL A 40 -3.25 -3.56 7.96
C VAL A 40 -4.30 -2.49 8.24
N TYR A 41 -3.87 -1.23 8.30
CA TYR A 41 -4.76 -0.10 8.55
C TYR A 41 -4.80 0.80 7.32
N VAL A 42 -6.00 1.15 6.89
CA VAL A 42 -6.23 2.02 5.73
C VAL A 42 -6.97 3.27 6.19
N ALA A 43 -6.30 4.42 6.09
CA ALA A 43 -6.92 5.72 6.30
C ALA A 43 -7.51 6.23 4.97
N ILE A 44 -8.78 6.63 4.98
CA ILE A 44 -9.50 7.14 3.81
C ILE A 44 -9.97 8.56 4.10
N SER A 45 -9.67 9.50 3.22
CA SER A 45 -10.38 10.80 3.16
C SER A 45 -11.35 10.81 1.98
N SER A 46 -12.53 11.41 2.13
CA SER A 46 -13.51 11.55 1.05
C SER A 46 -14.29 12.85 1.17
N GLY A 47 -14.42 13.55 0.03
CA GLY A 47 -15.25 14.75 -0.07
C GLY A 47 -16.73 14.48 0.20
N GLY A 48 -17.25 13.36 -0.31
CA GLY A 48 -18.61 12.88 -0.04
C GLY A 48 -18.67 11.81 1.05
N GLU A 49 -19.87 11.54 1.55
CA GLU A 49 -20.17 10.40 2.40
C GLU A 49 -20.44 9.18 1.53
N PHE A 50 -19.72 8.08 1.78
CA PHE A 50 -19.85 6.80 1.08
C PHE A 50 -20.28 5.65 2.01
N SER A 51 -20.35 5.90 3.32
CA SER A 51 -20.84 4.94 4.31
C SER A 51 -22.06 5.48 5.08
N GLY A 52 -22.84 4.55 5.65
CA GLY A 52 -24.03 4.88 6.45
C GLY A 52 -25.23 5.41 5.66
N GLY A 53 -26.28 5.80 6.39
CA GLY A 53 -27.58 6.18 5.80
C GLY A 53 -27.58 7.51 5.01
N ALA A 54 -26.54 8.32 5.17
CA ALA A 54 -26.38 9.58 4.45
C ALA A 54 -25.41 9.47 3.25
N ALA A 55 -24.95 8.26 2.92
CA ALA A 55 -24.11 8.00 1.76
C ALA A 55 -24.79 8.42 0.46
N ARG A 56 -24.10 9.23 -0.35
CA ARG A 56 -24.60 9.73 -1.65
C ARG A 56 -23.71 9.32 -2.82
N GLN A 57 -22.71 8.48 -2.57
CA GLN A 57 -21.81 7.96 -3.59
C GLN A 57 -21.49 6.49 -3.30
N PRO A 58 -21.17 5.69 -4.32
CA PRO A 58 -20.72 4.31 -4.14
C PRO A 58 -19.32 4.24 -3.54
N ASP A 59 -19.02 3.12 -2.87
CA ASP A 59 -17.69 2.76 -2.39
C ASP A 59 -17.09 1.62 -3.22
N PHE A 60 -16.22 1.97 -4.17
CA PHE A 60 -15.40 0.99 -4.90
C PHE A 60 -13.98 0.86 -4.32
N LEU A 61 -13.61 1.69 -3.34
CA LEU A 61 -12.28 1.71 -2.75
C LEU A 61 -12.11 0.55 -1.77
N THR A 62 -13.00 0.45 -0.78
CA THR A 62 -12.92 -0.55 0.29
C THR A 62 -12.95 -1.99 -0.24
N PRO A 63 -13.92 -2.38 -1.10
CA PRO A 63 -13.95 -3.75 -1.63
C PRO A 63 -12.74 -4.06 -2.51
N TYR A 64 -12.27 -3.10 -3.31
CA TYR A 64 -11.05 -3.26 -4.12
C TYR A 64 -9.82 -3.52 -3.26
N LEU A 65 -9.61 -2.69 -2.22
CA LEU A 65 -8.47 -2.85 -1.32
C LEU A 65 -8.53 -4.17 -0.54
N LYS A 66 -9.70 -4.57 -0.02
CA LYS A 66 -9.88 -5.89 0.62
C LYS A 66 -9.50 -7.02 -0.32
N HIS A 67 -9.98 -6.97 -1.57
CA HIS A 67 -9.71 -8.02 -2.55
C HIS A 67 -8.22 -8.10 -2.94
N VAL A 68 -7.61 -6.95 -3.25
CA VAL A 68 -6.24 -6.93 -3.76
C VAL A 68 -5.21 -7.23 -2.66
N LEU A 69 -5.45 -6.79 -1.42
CA LEU A 69 -4.62 -7.15 -0.26
C LEU A 69 -4.83 -8.62 0.13
N GLY A 70 -6.06 -9.11 0.09
CA GLY A 70 -6.36 -10.53 0.31
C GLY A 70 -5.67 -11.45 -0.72
N THR A 71 -5.54 -10.99 -1.97
CA THR A 71 -4.82 -11.73 -3.03
C THR A 71 -3.36 -12.02 -2.66
N ILE A 72 -2.71 -11.13 -1.89
CA ILE A 72 -1.32 -11.30 -1.45
C ILE A 72 -1.19 -11.90 -0.04
N GLY A 73 -2.31 -12.26 0.61
CA GLY A 73 -2.35 -12.92 1.93
C GLY A 73 -2.62 -11.99 3.12
N LEU A 74 -2.99 -10.72 2.86
CA LEU A 74 -3.30 -9.75 3.92
C LEU A 74 -4.82 -9.63 4.07
N HIS A 75 -5.36 -10.27 5.11
CA HIS A 75 -6.80 -10.40 5.35
C HIS A 75 -7.27 -9.54 6.53
N SER A 76 -6.40 -9.29 7.51
CA SER A 76 -6.70 -8.43 8.67
C SER A 76 -6.61 -6.94 8.30
N VAL A 77 -7.61 -6.44 7.56
CA VAL A 77 -7.65 -5.04 7.07
C VAL A 77 -8.73 -4.23 7.78
N SER A 78 -8.31 -3.18 8.49
CA SER A 78 -9.18 -2.21 9.15
C SER A 78 -9.17 -0.87 8.42
N PHE A 79 -10.35 -0.28 8.27
CA PHE A 79 -10.54 0.98 7.54
C PHE A 79 -10.98 2.07 8.51
N PHE A 80 -10.37 3.25 8.40
CA PHE A 80 -10.74 4.45 9.14
C PHE A 80 -11.00 5.57 8.15
N SER A 81 -12.20 6.14 8.16
CA SER A 81 -12.62 7.13 7.18
C SER A 81 -12.88 8.51 7.80
N VAL A 82 -12.47 9.54 7.09
CA VAL A 82 -12.88 10.94 7.29
C VAL A 82 -13.68 11.34 6.05
N GLU A 83 -15.00 11.39 6.21
CA GLU A 83 -15.96 11.55 5.12
C GLU A 83 -16.66 12.92 5.15
N GLY A 84 -17.22 13.33 4.02
CA GLY A 84 -17.97 14.58 3.92
C GLY A 84 -17.08 15.83 4.03
N THR A 85 -15.79 15.73 3.69
CA THR A 85 -14.82 16.82 3.88
C THR A 85 -15.09 18.03 3.00
N ALA A 86 -15.92 17.88 1.96
CA ALA A 86 -16.31 18.99 1.08
C ALA A 86 -17.40 19.90 1.68
N ARG A 87 -17.96 19.57 2.86
CA ARG A 87 -19.05 20.32 3.51
C ARG A 87 -18.58 21.49 4.38
N GLY A 88 -17.27 21.76 4.43
CA GLY A 88 -16.68 22.84 5.22
C GLY A 88 -16.04 22.38 6.53
N GLU A 89 -15.39 23.33 7.21
CA GLU A 89 -14.46 23.06 8.32
C GLU A 89 -15.12 22.34 9.50
N ALA A 90 -16.32 22.75 9.93
CA ALA A 90 -17.00 22.12 11.05
C ALA A 90 -17.32 20.63 10.80
N ALA A 91 -17.71 20.29 9.56
CA ALA A 91 -17.96 18.91 9.17
C ALA A 91 -16.65 18.10 9.14
N LEU A 92 -15.55 18.70 8.66
CA LEU A 92 -14.23 18.07 8.67
C LEU A 92 -13.75 17.75 10.08
N GLN A 93 -13.88 18.70 11.02
CA GLN A 93 -13.47 18.49 12.41
C GLN A 93 -14.29 17.39 13.09
N THR A 94 -15.61 17.38 12.86
CA THR A 94 -16.49 16.31 13.37
C THR A 94 -16.10 14.94 12.81
N ALA A 95 -15.81 14.86 11.50
CA ALA A 95 -15.39 13.62 10.86
C ALA A 95 -14.03 13.13 11.37
N ARG A 96 -13.08 14.04 11.61
CA ARG A 96 -11.77 13.74 12.22
C ARG A 96 -11.92 13.19 13.63
N ALA A 97 -12.67 13.87 14.49
CA ALA A 97 -12.89 13.42 15.86
C ALA A 97 -13.52 12.02 15.93
N ARG A 98 -14.46 11.72 15.02
CA ARG A 98 -15.04 10.37 14.91
C ARG A 98 -13.99 9.33 14.50
N ALA A 99 -13.13 9.64 13.52
CA ALA A 99 -12.07 8.75 13.09
C ALA A 99 -11.03 8.50 14.19
N GLU A 100 -10.65 9.56 14.93
CA GLU A 100 -9.74 9.47 16.08
C GLU A 100 -10.33 8.59 17.19
N ALA A 101 -11.61 8.76 17.52
CA ALA A 101 -12.30 7.90 18.48
C ALA A 101 -12.34 6.43 18.02
N ALA A 102 -12.59 6.17 16.73
CA ALA A 102 -12.57 4.83 16.17
C ALA A 102 -11.17 4.19 16.22
N ILE A 103 -10.11 4.97 15.96
CA ILE A 103 -8.72 4.52 16.09
C ILE A 103 -8.40 4.20 17.55
N ALA A 104 -8.76 5.07 18.48
CA ALA A 104 -8.53 4.88 19.92
C ALA A 104 -9.27 3.65 20.48
N ALA A 105 -10.47 3.35 19.96
CA ALA A 105 -11.24 2.18 20.33
C ALA A 105 -10.75 0.87 19.68
N HIS A 106 -9.89 0.95 18.65
CA HIS A 106 -9.44 -0.23 17.93
C HIS A 106 -8.47 -1.06 18.81
N PRO A 107 -8.76 -2.35 19.11
CA PRO A 107 -8.04 -3.12 20.14
C PRO A 107 -6.51 -3.17 19.98
N SER A 108 -6.01 -3.21 18.74
CA SER A 108 -4.58 -3.25 18.43
C SER A 108 -3.90 -1.87 18.33
N LEU A 109 -4.66 -0.78 18.36
CA LEU A 109 -4.14 0.61 18.30
C LEU A 109 -4.34 1.38 19.61
N ALA A 110 -5.30 0.95 20.45
CA ALA A 110 -5.64 1.57 21.73
C ALA A 110 -4.46 1.73 22.71
N GLY A 111 -3.43 0.87 22.61
CA GLY A 111 -2.25 0.90 23.49
C GLY A 111 -1.11 1.83 23.03
N SER A 112 -1.21 2.47 21.86
CA SER A 112 -0.14 3.33 21.32
C SER A 112 -0.33 4.82 21.64
N ALA A 113 -1.53 5.21 22.10
CA ALA A 113 -1.91 6.61 22.31
C ALA A 113 -1.66 7.06 23.76
N ALA A 114 -0.45 6.83 24.31
CA ALA A 114 0.00 7.44 25.56
C ALA A 114 1.52 7.23 25.80
N ALA A 115 2.36 7.93 25.02
CA ALA A 115 3.74 8.22 25.46
C ALA A 115 4.29 9.44 24.69
N PRO A 116 4.49 10.61 25.34
CA PRO A 116 5.31 11.65 24.75
C PRO A 116 6.77 11.16 24.78
N GLY A 117 7.30 10.77 23.63
CA GLY A 117 8.74 10.51 23.48
C GLY A 117 9.18 9.15 22.94
N ASN A 118 8.34 8.43 22.18
CA ASN A 118 8.86 7.27 21.44
C ASN A 118 9.00 7.58 19.94
N SER A 119 10.19 8.03 19.55
CA SER A 119 10.61 8.08 18.15
C SER A 119 10.61 6.65 17.60
N TYR A 120 9.67 6.34 16.71
CA TYR A 120 9.80 5.14 15.89
C TYR A 120 11.03 5.31 15.01
N SER A 121 12.14 4.69 15.42
CA SER A 121 13.37 4.63 14.65
C SER A 121 13.08 3.93 13.32
N VAL A 122 13.18 4.66 12.22
CA VAL A 122 13.29 4.09 10.87
C VAL A 122 14.68 3.43 10.75
N GLN A 123 14.87 2.31 11.44
CA GLN A 123 16.08 1.50 11.34
C GLN A 123 15.71 0.02 11.35
N ALA A 124 15.28 -0.50 10.19
CA ALA A 124 15.53 -1.88 9.76
C ALA A 124 15.04 -2.12 8.31
N TYR A 125 15.51 -1.29 7.37
CA TYR A 125 15.65 -1.71 5.98
C TYR A 125 17.11 -1.47 5.57
N ARG A 126 18.03 -2.24 6.17
CA ARG A 126 19.38 -2.40 5.65
C ARG A 126 19.73 -3.88 5.66
N ALA A 127 20.27 -4.33 4.53
CA ALA A 127 20.85 -5.64 4.25
C ALA A 127 19.91 -6.78 3.81
N VAL A 128 19.35 -6.65 2.61
CA VAL A 128 19.36 -7.77 1.64
C VAL A 128 19.88 -7.20 0.32
N GLY A 129 21.20 -7.18 0.16
CA GLY A 129 21.83 -6.53 -0.99
C GLY A 129 23.36 -6.60 -0.94
N ALA A 130 23.91 -7.78 -0.67
CA ALA A 130 25.32 -8.07 -0.93
C ALA A 130 25.38 -9.41 -1.67
N HIS A 131 25.17 -9.36 -2.98
CA HIS A 131 25.55 -10.45 -3.88
C HIS A 131 27.04 -10.24 -4.21
N PRO A 132 27.93 -11.24 -4.01
CA PRO A 132 29.35 -11.06 -4.34
C PRO A 132 29.51 -10.79 -5.83
N ALA A 133 30.23 -9.70 -6.15
CA ALA A 133 30.52 -9.28 -7.50
C ALA A 133 31.22 -10.40 -8.29
N ARG A 134 30.63 -10.81 -9.43
CA ARG A 134 31.35 -11.62 -10.42
C ARG A 134 32.49 -10.80 -11.02
N PRO A 135 33.69 -11.37 -11.23
CA PRO A 135 34.79 -10.64 -11.84
C PRO A 135 34.42 -10.22 -13.27
N ARG A 136 34.57 -8.93 -13.58
CA ARG A 136 34.44 -8.38 -14.93
C ARG A 136 35.50 -9.05 -15.83
N LYS A 137 35.08 -9.83 -16.82
CA LYS A 137 35.96 -10.20 -17.93
C LYS A 137 36.38 -8.91 -18.64
N LEU A 138 37.68 -8.65 -18.62
CA LEU A 138 38.34 -7.58 -19.37
C LEU A 138 38.12 -7.83 -20.86
N ILE A 139 37.18 -7.12 -21.47
CA ILE A 139 37.03 -7.09 -22.93
C ILE A 139 38.22 -6.31 -23.46
N ARG A 140 39.27 -7.02 -23.90
CA ARG A 140 40.32 -6.42 -24.73
C ARG A 140 39.68 -5.99 -26.05
N ARG A 141 39.61 -4.67 -26.29
CA ARG A 141 39.32 -4.13 -27.62
C ARG A 141 40.38 -4.65 -28.58
N ARG A 142 39.97 -5.37 -29.62
CA ARG A 142 40.84 -5.61 -30.77
C ARG A 142 40.86 -4.34 -31.63
N PRO A 143 42.03 -3.90 -32.12
CA PRO A 143 42.12 -2.76 -33.01
C PRO A 143 41.58 -3.12 -34.40
N ASP A 144 41.01 -2.10 -35.02
CA ASP A 144 40.39 -2.09 -36.34
C ASP A 144 41.36 -2.58 -37.43
N TYR A 145 40.84 -3.37 -38.38
CA TYR A 145 41.48 -3.55 -39.68
C TYR A 145 40.55 -2.96 -40.75
N LEU A 146 40.93 -1.78 -41.25
CA LEU A 146 40.59 -1.32 -42.59
C LEU A 146 41.67 -1.86 -43.54
N SER A 147 41.29 -2.65 -44.53
CA SER A 147 41.98 -2.65 -45.83
C SER A 147 41.04 -3.05 -46.96
N VAL A 148 41.25 -2.36 -48.07
CA VAL A 148 40.47 -2.26 -49.32
C VAL A 148 40.83 -3.38 -50.32
N SER A 149 40.00 -3.53 -51.35
CA SER A 149 40.24 -4.14 -52.70
C SER A 149 39.89 -5.63 -52.82
N HIS A 150 38.92 -6.05 -53.63
CA HIS A 150 38.73 -5.85 -55.08
C HIS A 150 37.26 -5.90 -55.48
#